data_AF-B4EIM3-F1
#
_entry.id   AF-B4EIM3-F1
#
_cell.length_a   1.000
_cell.length_b   1.000
_cell.length_c   1.000
_cell.angle_alpha   90.00
_cell.angle_beta   90.00
_cell.angle_gamma   90.00
#
_symmetry.space_group_name_H-M   'P 1'
#
loop_
_entity.id
_entity.type
_entity.pdbx_description
1 polymer ?
#
loop_
_entity_poly.entity_id
_entity_poly.type
_entity_poly.pdbx_seq_one_letter_code
_entity_poly.pdbx_strand_id
1 'polypeptide(L)'
;MRIPAFCLMLFVSLSARAGTACDALLGDYAPAAGKPATMRVEKVGSDIVLRAREAGRWSVDTAPVHVAELDMDGPEKPPADACVLEVPGGQIIRMPIGTPYQVTSITGNGFTTKRSTTGVLLLMTQGFQVDGIELYRVARSGASPSAP
;
A
#
# COMPACT_ATOMS: atom_id res chain seq x y z
N MET A 1 -2.25 44.89 -36.64
CA MET A 1 -3.25 44.56 -35.61
C MET A 1 -3.31 43.03 -35.48
N ARG A 2 -2.46 42.48 -34.61
CA ARG A 2 -2.79 41.70 -33.40
C ARG A 2 -3.36 40.28 -33.66
N ILE A 3 -2.44 39.31 -33.62
CA ILE A 3 -2.67 37.88 -33.39
C ILE A 3 -3.10 37.67 -31.92
N PRO A 4 -4.02 36.74 -31.65
CA PRO A 4 -3.76 35.70 -30.65
C PRO A 4 -4.10 34.33 -31.27
N ALA A 5 -3.17 33.41 -31.57
CA ALA A 5 -2.34 32.66 -30.63
C ALA A 5 -3.11 32.26 -29.35
N PHE A 6 -4.23 31.56 -29.52
CA PHE A 6 -4.88 30.89 -28.41
C PHE A 6 -4.14 29.56 -28.15
N CYS A 7 -3.19 29.64 -27.21
CA CYS A 7 -2.56 28.49 -26.57
C CYS A 7 -3.64 27.52 -26.06
N LEU A 8 -3.88 26.43 -26.78
CA LEU A 8 -4.59 25.28 -26.22
C LEU A 8 -3.59 24.56 -25.30
N MET A 9 -3.61 24.95 -24.03
CA MET A 9 -2.79 24.38 -22.97
C MET A 9 -3.07 22.89 -22.83
N LEU A 10 -2.05 22.08 -23.12
CA LEU A 10 -1.54 21.01 -22.24
C LEU A 10 -2.50 20.54 -21.13
N PHE A 11 -3.45 19.67 -21.46
CA PHE A 11 -3.99 18.72 -20.49
C PHE A 11 -2.96 17.60 -20.30
N VAL A 12 -1.86 17.90 -19.60
CA VAL A 12 -0.91 16.87 -19.15
C VAL A 12 -1.49 16.22 -17.90
N SER A 13 -2.24 15.15 -18.14
CA SER A 13 -2.17 13.88 -17.40
C SER A 13 -1.89 13.97 -15.89
N LEU A 14 -2.88 14.39 -15.08
CA LEU A 14 -2.78 14.29 -13.62
C LEU A 14 -2.80 12.84 -13.09
N SER A 15 -3.16 11.85 -13.92
CA SER A 15 -3.27 10.43 -13.52
C SER A 15 -1.93 9.70 -13.39
N ALA A 16 -0.82 10.26 -13.85
CA ALA A 16 0.48 9.58 -13.82
C ALA A 16 1.14 9.60 -12.42
N ARG A 17 0.76 10.52 -11.52
CA ARG A 17 1.45 10.69 -10.22
C ARG A 17 1.07 9.63 -9.19
N ALA A 18 -0.19 9.19 -9.15
CA ALA A 18 -0.63 8.16 -8.20
C ALA A 18 0.08 6.82 -8.44
N GLY A 19 0.27 6.44 -9.71
CA GLY A 19 1.04 5.25 -10.08
C GLY A 19 2.50 5.30 -9.62
N THR A 20 3.12 6.48 -9.56
CA THR A 20 4.52 6.62 -9.11
C THR A 20 4.71 6.57 -7.59
N ALA A 21 3.72 7.02 -6.80
CA ALA A 21 3.82 6.97 -5.34
C ALA A 21 3.66 5.53 -4.81
N CYS A 22 2.75 4.76 -5.42
CA CYS A 22 2.50 3.38 -5.06
C CYS A 22 3.61 2.42 -5.49
N ASP A 23 4.47 2.82 -6.44
CA ASP A 23 5.68 2.08 -6.76
C ASP A 23 6.65 1.98 -5.57
N ALA A 24 6.58 2.92 -4.61
CA ALA A 24 7.35 2.83 -3.38
C ALA A 24 6.90 1.68 -2.47
N LEU A 25 5.71 1.11 -2.69
CA LEU A 25 5.25 -0.11 -2.02
C LEU A 25 5.70 -1.40 -2.71
N LEU A 26 6.38 -1.34 -3.87
CA LEU A 26 6.94 -2.55 -4.48
C LEU A 26 8.05 -3.11 -3.59
N GLY A 27 8.04 -4.42 -3.36
CA GLY A 27 9.05 -5.12 -2.58
C GLY A 27 8.51 -6.30 -1.77
N ASP A 28 9.42 -6.86 -0.98
CA ASP A 28 9.17 -8.00 -0.11
C ASP A 28 8.96 -7.52 1.33
N TYR A 29 7.97 -8.09 2.01
CA TYR A 29 7.55 -7.68 3.35
C TYR A 29 7.40 -8.86 4.30
N ALA A 30 7.72 -8.62 5.56
CA ALA A 30 7.51 -9.53 6.68
C ALA A 30 6.69 -8.85 7.78
N PRO A 31 5.85 -9.59 8.53
CA PRO A 31 5.06 -9.03 9.64
C PRO A 31 5.89 -8.78 10.91
N ALA A 32 7.19 -9.09 10.89
CA ALA A 32 8.09 -8.92 12.03
C ALA A 32 9.54 -8.67 11.58
N ALA A 33 10.26 -7.88 12.38
CA ALA A 33 11.66 -7.55 12.15
C ALA A 33 12.54 -8.82 12.06
N GLY A 34 13.46 -8.83 11.08
CA GLY A 34 14.42 -9.92 10.90
C GLY A 34 13.82 -11.27 10.48
N LYS A 35 12.53 -11.31 10.13
CA LYS A 35 11.87 -12.53 9.62
C LYS A 35 11.92 -12.58 8.09
N PRO A 36 11.83 -13.79 7.50
CA PRO A 36 11.68 -13.94 6.06
C PRO A 36 10.42 -13.24 5.56
N ALA A 37 10.47 -12.74 4.32
CA ALA A 37 9.30 -12.18 3.66
C ALA A 37 8.22 -13.25 3.48
N THR A 38 6.97 -12.87 3.81
CA THR A 38 5.77 -13.68 3.60
C THR A 38 4.86 -13.10 2.52
N MET A 39 5.15 -11.88 2.08
CA MET A 39 4.35 -11.12 1.14
C MET A 39 5.25 -10.36 0.18
N ARG A 40 4.83 -10.25 -1.08
CA ARG A 40 5.49 -9.47 -2.13
C ARG A 40 4.46 -8.60 -2.83
N VAL A 41 4.74 -7.32 -2.91
CA VAL A 41 4.03 -6.38 -3.77
C VAL A 41 4.89 -6.20 -5.01
N GLU A 42 4.37 -6.54 -6.18
CA GLU A 42 5.13 -6.48 -7.42
C GLU A 42 4.29 -6.01 -8.60
N LYS A 43 4.96 -5.69 -9.71
CA LYS A 43 4.31 -5.42 -10.99
C LYS A 43 4.28 -6.67 -11.85
N VAL A 44 3.12 -7.00 -12.39
CA VAL A 44 2.93 -8.00 -13.44
C VAL A 44 2.24 -7.31 -14.61
N GLY A 45 2.98 -7.07 -15.69
CA GLY A 45 2.51 -6.19 -16.77
C GLY A 45 2.34 -4.75 -16.29
N SER A 46 1.14 -4.19 -16.46
CA SER A 46 0.77 -2.85 -15.96
C SER A 46 0.29 -2.83 -14.52
N ASP A 47 -0.01 -4.01 -13.95
CA ASP A 47 -0.81 -4.10 -12.73
C ASP A 47 0.09 -4.33 -11.51
N ILE A 48 -0.28 -3.71 -10.39
CA ILE A 48 0.30 -4.03 -9.09
C ILE A 48 -0.48 -5.23 -8.54
N VAL A 49 0.25 -6.23 -8.07
CA VAL A 49 -0.32 -7.45 -7.51
C VAL A 49 0.30 -7.79 -6.16
N LEU A 50 -0.45 -8.54 -5.36
CA LEU A 50 0.01 -9.09 -4.11
C LEU A 50 0.28 -10.58 -4.27
N ARG A 51 1.49 -11.02 -3.94
CA ARG A 51 1.87 -12.43 -3.94
C ARG A 51 2.19 -12.88 -2.52
N ALA A 52 1.58 -13.98 -2.11
CA ALA A 52 1.89 -14.63 -0.83
C ALA A 52 3.07 -15.60 -0.98
N ARG A 53 3.74 -15.86 0.13
CA ARG A 53 4.70 -16.95 0.26
C ARG A 53 4.07 -18.11 1.00
N GLU A 54 3.95 -19.25 0.34
CA GLU A 54 3.34 -20.46 0.85
C GLU A 54 4.39 -21.57 0.93
N ALA A 55 4.47 -22.26 2.07
CA ALA A 55 5.45 -23.33 2.31
C ALA A 55 6.90 -22.94 1.90
N GLY A 56 7.28 -21.69 2.12
CA GLY A 56 8.62 -21.16 1.81
C GLY A 56 8.88 -20.80 0.34
N ARG A 57 7.89 -20.97 -0.55
CA ARG A 57 7.96 -20.60 -1.97
C ARG A 57 6.95 -19.50 -2.28
N TRP A 58 7.28 -18.68 -3.27
CA TRP A 58 6.31 -17.71 -3.77
C TRP A 58 5.18 -18.45 -4.48
N SER A 59 3.93 -18.13 -4.13
CA SER A 59 2.75 -18.71 -4.76
C SER A 59 2.74 -18.39 -6.25
N VAL A 60 2.16 -19.24 -7.10
CA VAL A 60 1.93 -18.93 -8.52
C VAL A 60 0.77 -17.94 -8.68
N ASP A 61 -0.17 -18.00 -7.76
CA ASP A 61 -1.34 -17.13 -7.73
C ASP A 61 -1.00 -15.76 -7.15
N THR A 62 -1.75 -14.77 -7.61
CA THR A 62 -1.65 -13.38 -7.14
C THR A 62 -3.03 -12.85 -6.84
N ALA A 63 -3.12 -12.04 -5.80
CA ALA A 63 -4.30 -11.23 -5.55
C ALA A 63 -4.20 -9.90 -6.31
N PRO A 64 -5.30 -9.43 -6.93
CA PRO A 64 -5.35 -8.10 -7.51
C PRO A 64 -5.23 -7.05 -6.42
N VAL A 65 -4.67 -5.90 -6.79
CA VAL A 65 -4.52 -4.75 -5.90
C VAL A 65 -5.05 -3.52 -6.61
N HIS A 66 -5.79 -2.68 -5.89
CA HIS A 66 -6.30 -1.41 -6.42
C HIS A 66 -5.66 -0.25 -5.67
N VAL A 67 -5.20 0.75 -6.42
CA VAL A 67 -4.74 2.01 -5.80
C VAL A 67 -5.96 2.77 -5.34
N ALA A 68 -6.01 3.08 -4.05
CA ALA A 68 -7.05 3.91 -3.46
C ALA A 68 -6.48 5.25 -3.01
N GLU A 69 -7.36 6.25 -2.89
CA GLU A 69 -7.02 7.50 -2.25
C GLU A 69 -6.92 7.28 -0.73
N LEU A 70 -5.92 7.90 -0.10
CA LEU A 70 -5.85 7.91 1.36
C LEU A 70 -6.94 8.84 1.87
N ASP A 71 -8.00 8.26 2.44
CA ASP A 71 -8.99 9.04 3.18
C ASP A 71 -8.39 9.45 4.53
N MET A 72 -8.23 10.75 4.74
CA MET A 72 -7.80 11.30 6.03
C MET A 72 -8.98 12.05 6.63
N ASP A 73 -9.43 11.62 7.80
CA ASP A 73 -10.42 12.35 8.59
C ASP A 73 -9.82 13.70 9.03
N GLY A 74 -10.07 14.76 8.28
CA GLY A 74 -9.64 16.13 8.61
C GLY A 74 -9.36 17.02 7.40
N PRO A 75 -9.07 18.32 7.60
CA PRO A 75 -8.72 19.24 6.52
C PRO A 75 -7.30 19.03 5.99
N GLU A 76 -6.53 18.11 6.59
CA GLU A 76 -5.15 17.84 6.23
C GLU A 76 -5.11 16.96 4.98
N LYS A 77 -4.39 17.43 3.96
CA LYS A 77 -4.16 16.65 2.74
C LYS A 77 -3.24 15.46 3.05
N PRO A 78 -3.51 14.26 2.49
CA PRO A 78 -2.55 13.16 2.50
C PRO A 78 -1.14 13.62 2.15
N PRO A 79 -0.11 13.15 2.87
CA PRO A 79 1.29 13.35 2.47
C PRO A 79 1.46 12.95 1.01
N ALA A 80 2.23 13.72 0.25
CA ALA A 80 2.38 13.50 -1.20
C ALA A 80 3.00 12.13 -1.55
N ASP A 81 3.65 11.48 -0.58
CA ASP A 81 4.25 10.16 -0.69
C ASP A 81 3.39 9.05 -0.05
N ALA A 82 2.22 9.37 0.50
CA ALA A 82 1.28 8.37 0.95
C ALA A 82 0.68 7.60 -0.23
N CYS A 83 0.50 6.29 -0.04
CA CYS A 83 -0.20 5.44 -0.99
C CYS A 83 -1.02 4.40 -0.24
N VAL A 84 -2.22 4.12 -0.73
CA VAL A 84 -3.06 3.01 -0.27
C VAL A 84 -3.23 2.02 -1.41
N LEU A 85 -2.96 0.76 -1.11
CA LEU A 85 -3.23 -0.38 -1.95
C LEU A 85 -4.33 -1.21 -1.29
N GLU A 86 -5.53 -1.21 -1.85
CA GLU A 86 -6.59 -2.14 -1.47
C GLU A 86 -6.21 -3.56 -1.87
N VAL A 87 -6.28 -4.47 -0.90
CA VAL A 87 -5.94 -5.89 -1.06
C VAL A 87 -7.10 -6.72 -0.51
N PRO A 88 -7.22 -8.01 -0.86
CA PRO A 88 -8.25 -8.85 -0.27
C PRO A 88 -8.20 -8.84 1.26
N GLY A 89 -9.30 -8.40 1.88
CA GLY A 89 -9.45 -8.33 3.33
C GLY A 89 -8.81 -7.12 4.02
N GLY A 90 -8.27 -6.14 3.28
CA GLY A 90 -7.65 -4.98 3.91
C GLY A 90 -6.98 -3.98 2.96
N GLN A 91 -6.03 -3.23 3.50
CA GLN A 91 -5.26 -2.21 2.81
C GLN A 91 -3.78 -2.29 3.20
N ILE A 92 -2.88 -2.14 2.23
CA ILE A 92 -1.46 -1.87 2.47
C ILE A 92 -1.25 -0.37 2.29
N ILE A 93 -0.80 0.29 3.35
CA ILE A 93 -0.71 1.74 3.42
C ILE A 93 0.75 2.13 3.62
N ARG A 94 1.28 2.97 2.73
CA ARG A 94 2.53 3.69 2.95
C ARG A 94 2.23 5.00 3.65
N MET A 95 2.86 5.24 4.79
CA MET A 95 2.70 6.47 5.58
C MET A 95 4.01 6.86 6.26
N PRO A 96 4.18 8.12 6.68
CA PRO A 96 5.33 8.51 7.49
C PRO A 96 5.41 7.71 8.81
N ILE A 97 6.64 7.40 9.26
CA ILE A 97 6.85 6.83 10.60
C ILE A 97 6.32 7.81 11.66
N GLY A 98 5.65 7.28 12.67
CA GLY A 98 5.01 8.05 13.74
C GLY A 98 3.56 8.47 13.45
N THR A 99 3.09 8.28 12.21
CA THR A 99 1.70 8.56 11.81
C THR A 99 0.75 7.72 12.67
N PRO A 100 -0.26 8.34 13.31
CA PRO A 100 -1.24 7.60 14.10
C PRO A 100 -2.18 6.79 13.21
N TYR A 101 -2.60 5.62 13.68
CA TYR A 101 -3.66 4.81 13.06
C TYR A 101 -4.51 4.12 14.13
N GLN A 102 -5.76 3.79 13.79
CA GLN A 102 -6.69 3.16 14.72
C GLN A 102 -6.80 1.65 14.47
N VAL A 103 -6.90 0.90 15.56
CA VAL A 103 -7.20 -0.54 15.57
C VAL A 103 -8.25 -0.82 16.63
N THR A 104 -9.00 -1.90 16.50
CA THR A 104 -9.95 -2.33 17.54
C THR A 104 -9.20 -2.63 18.84
N SER A 105 -9.77 -2.19 19.96
CA SER A 105 -9.17 -2.41 21.27
C SER A 105 -9.24 -3.88 21.68
N ILE A 106 -8.12 -4.43 22.18
CA ILE A 106 -8.04 -5.79 22.74
C ILE A 106 -8.95 -5.95 23.97
N THR A 107 -9.26 -4.86 24.67
CA THR A 107 -10.18 -4.86 25.84
C THR A 107 -11.65 -4.82 25.46
N GLY A 108 -11.99 -4.83 24.16
CA GLY A 108 -13.36 -5.03 23.66
C GLY A 108 -14.23 -3.77 23.57
N ASN A 109 -13.75 -2.60 24.01
CA ASN A 109 -14.50 -1.35 23.95
C ASN A 109 -13.81 -0.33 23.03
N GLY A 110 -14.26 -0.25 21.77
CA GLY A 110 -13.88 0.80 20.81
C GLY A 110 -12.52 0.60 20.14
N PHE A 111 -11.86 1.72 19.83
CA PHE A 111 -10.60 1.76 19.09
C PHE A 111 -9.44 2.23 19.97
N THR A 112 -8.25 1.70 19.71
CA THR A 112 -6.98 2.17 20.27
C THR A 112 -6.16 2.82 19.15
N THR A 113 -5.55 3.97 19.44
CA THR A 113 -4.60 4.60 18.52
C THR A 113 -3.20 4.02 18.72
N LYS A 114 -2.62 3.53 17.63
CA LYS A 114 -1.20 3.15 17.53
C LYS A 114 -0.46 4.17 16.65
N ARG A 115 0.86 4.06 16.58
CA ARG A 115 1.70 4.88 15.70
C ARG A 115 2.57 3.99 14.85
N SER A 116 2.68 4.31 13.56
CA SER A 116 3.49 3.51 12.64
C SER A 116 4.95 3.55 13.05
N THR A 117 5.62 2.40 13.00
CA THR A 117 7.05 2.28 13.30
C THR A 117 7.87 1.91 12.08
N THR A 118 7.23 1.35 11.05
CA THR A 118 7.88 0.90 9.82
C THR A 118 7.60 1.79 8.61
N GLY A 119 6.54 2.60 8.68
CA GLY A 119 6.04 3.41 7.55
C GLY A 119 5.27 2.61 6.51
N VAL A 120 5.04 1.31 6.74
CA VAL A 120 4.19 0.47 5.90
C VAL A 120 3.29 -0.39 6.79
N LEU A 121 1.98 -0.23 6.64
CA LEU A 121 0.97 -0.88 7.46
C LEU A 121 0.11 -1.80 6.60
N LEU A 122 -0.13 -3.03 7.04
CA LEU A 122 -1.27 -3.83 6.58
C LEU A 122 -2.40 -3.64 7.58
N LEU A 123 -3.46 -2.96 7.14
CA LEU A 123 -4.68 -2.76 7.91
C LEU A 123 -5.73 -3.76 7.41
N MET A 124 -6.11 -4.72 8.26
CA MET A 124 -7.12 -5.73 7.94
C MET A 124 -8.45 -5.37 8.58
N THR A 125 -9.54 -5.55 7.84
CA THR A 125 -10.89 -5.29 8.37
C THR A 125 -11.74 -6.56 8.25
N GLN A 126 -12.30 -7.00 9.37
CA GLN A 126 -13.20 -8.15 9.46
C GLN A 126 -14.44 -7.76 10.27
N GLY A 127 -15.53 -7.41 9.58
CA GLY A 127 -16.72 -6.85 10.23
C GLY A 127 -16.40 -5.53 10.91
N PHE A 128 -16.54 -5.48 12.24
CA PHE A 128 -16.20 -4.31 13.07
C PHE A 128 -14.76 -4.34 13.62
N GLN A 129 -14.01 -5.42 13.37
CA GLN A 129 -12.64 -5.57 13.83
C GLN A 129 -11.68 -4.97 12.80
N VAL A 130 -10.81 -4.09 13.28
CA VAL A 130 -9.72 -3.45 12.51
C VAL A 130 -8.40 -3.82 13.18
N ASP A 131 -7.57 -4.57 12.47
CA ASP A 131 -6.24 -4.96 12.93
C ASP A 131 -5.16 -4.31 12.09
N GLY A 132 -4.09 -3.85 12.74
CA GLY A 132 -2.94 -3.24 12.09
C GLY A 132 -1.67 -4.07 12.31
N ILE A 133 -1.02 -4.45 11.22
CA ILE A 133 0.24 -5.20 11.20
C ILE A 133 1.31 -4.31 10.54
N GLU A 134 2.33 -3.93 11.31
CA GLU A 134 3.50 -3.24 10.76
C GLU A 134 4.29 -4.16 9.84
N LEU A 135 4.61 -3.68 8.64
CA LEU A 135 5.30 -4.45 7.62
C LEU A 135 6.76 -4.02 7.50
N TYR A 136 7.65 -4.96 7.78
CA TYR A 136 9.08 -4.78 7.67
C TYR A 136 9.52 -5.11 6.25
N ARG A 137 10.15 -4.16 5.58
CA ARG A 137 10.77 -4.40 4.28
C ARG A 137 11.91 -5.40 4.43
N VAL A 138 11.96 -6.37 3.53
CA VAL A 138 12.99 -7.41 3.47
C VAL A 138 13.74 -7.29 2.15
N ALA A 139 15.03 -7.61 2.15
CA ALA A 139 15.79 -7.73 0.92
C ALA A 139 15.14 -8.79 0.01
N ARG A 140 15.00 -8.45 -1.27
CA ARG A 140 14.33 -9.33 -2.24
C ARG A 140 15.00 -10.71 -2.25
N SER A 141 14.19 -11.76 -2.13
CA SER A 141 14.71 -13.14 -2.13
C SER A 141 13.83 -14.06 -2.99
N GLY A 142 14.47 -14.84 -3.86
CA GLY A 142 13.80 -15.75 -4.79
C GLY A 142 13.07 -15.04 -5.93
N ALA A 143 13.06 -15.69 -7.10
CA ALA A 143 12.30 -15.23 -8.25
C ALA A 143 10.79 -15.39 -8.01
N SER A 144 10.00 -14.48 -8.56
CA SER A 144 8.56 -14.70 -8.68
C SER A 144 8.34 -15.78 -9.75
N PRO A 145 7.47 -16.77 -9.53
CA PRO A 145 7.09 -17.71 -10.58
C PRO A 145 6.47 -16.93 -11.73
N SER A 146 6.64 -17.44 -12.96
CA SER A 146 5.85 -16.96 -14.09
C SER A 146 4.36 -17.18 -13.77
N ALA A 147 3.51 -16.24 -14.18
CA ALA A 147 2.08 -16.48 -14.21
C ALA A 147 1.79 -17.74 -15.06
N PRO A 148 0.81 -18.57 -14.67
CA PRO A 148 0.42 -19.75 -15.44
C PRO A 148 -0.02 -19.41 -16.88
#